data_AF-A0AAW1YDS4-F1
#
_entry.id   AF-A0AAW1YDS4-F1
#
_cell.length_a   1.000
_cell.length_b   1.000
_cell.length_c   1.000
_cell.angle_alpha   90.00
_cell.angle_beta   90.00
_cell.angle_gamma   90.00
#
_symmetry.space_group_name_H-M   'P 1'
#
loop_
_entity.id
_entity.type
_entity.pdbx_description
1 polymer ?
#
loop_
_entity_poly.entity_id
_entity_poly.type
_entity_poly.pdbx_seq_one_letter_code
_entity_poly.pdbx_strand_id
1 'polypeptide(L)'
;MKFMKLGSKPDAFQGDGKSLRYVTSDLESDVIIKVGGVQFYLHKFPLLSKSNRLQKLVPKANEEKVVEICMDDFPGGGEFL
;
A
#
# COMPACT_ATOMS: atom_id res chain seq x y z
N MET A 1 -25.27 -1.61 11.06
CA MET A 1 -23.98 -0.96 10.71
C MET A 1 -24.03 -0.60 9.23
N LYS A 2 -23.63 0.62 8.83
CA LYS A 2 -23.71 1.07 7.43
C LYS A 2 -22.46 0.58 6.69
N PHE A 3 -22.63 -0.32 5.74
CA PHE A 3 -21.56 -0.79 4.89
C PHE A 3 -20.99 0.40 4.10
N MET A 4 -19.70 0.68 4.26
CA MET A 4 -19.02 1.63 3.37
C MET A 4 -18.62 0.88 2.12
N LYS A 5 -19.03 1.38 0.94
CA LYS A 5 -18.63 0.80 -0.34
C LYS A 5 -17.13 1.10 -0.53
N LEU A 6 -16.30 0.07 -0.43
CA LEU A 6 -14.85 0.19 -0.56
C LEU A 6 -14.48 0.29 -2.05
N GLY A 7 -14.30 1.54 -2.53
CA GLY A 7 -13.86 1.83 -3.90
C GLY A 7 -14.87 1.45 -5.01
N SER A 8 -14.79 2.14 -6.14
CA SER A 8 -15.67 1.89 -7.30
C SER A 8 -14.96 1.19 -8.46
N LYS A 9 -13.66 0.87 -8.31
CA LYS A 9 -12.83 0.25 -9.34
C LYS A 9 -12.20 -1.04 -8.81
N PRO A 10 -12.82 -2.21 -9.05
CA PRO A 10 -12.27 -3.50 -8.63
C PRO A 10 -10.91 -3.81 -9.28
N ASP A 11 -10.65 -3.24 -10.47
CA ASP A 11 -9.44 -3.51 -11.27
C ASP A 11 -8.32 -2.49 -11.04
N ALA A 12 -8.42 -1.65 -10.01
CA ALA A 12 -7.38 -0.65 -9.74
C ALA A 12 -6.04 -1.29 -9.36
N PHE A 13 -6.10 -2.47 -8.73
CA PHE A 13 -4.94 -3.23 -8.26
C PHE A 13 -4.56 -4.31 -9.26
N GLN A 14 -3.35 -4.19 -9.80
CA GLN A 14 -2.73 -5.21 -10.65
C GLN A 14 -1.70 -5.99 -9.83
N GLY A 15 -1.30 -7.15 -10.33
CA GLY A 15 -0.21 -7.92 -9.76
C GLY A 15 0.60 -8.60 -10.85
N ASP A 16 1.92 -8.53 -10.71
CA ASP A 16 2.86 -9.25 -11.58
C ASP A 16 3.42 -10.43 -10.78
N GLY A 17 3.01 -11.65 -11.15
CA GLY A 17 3.36 -12.88 -10.43
C GLY A 17 2.78 -13.01 -9.02
N LYS A 18 3.54 -13.65 -8.10
CA LYS A 18 3.07 -14.00 -6.75
C LYS A 18 3.21 -12.87 -5.71
N SER A 19 4.18 -11.97 -5.87
CA SER A 19 4.66 -11.14 -4.76
C SER A 19 4.62 -9.64 -4.99
N LEU A 20 4.20 -9.16 -6.16
CA LEU A 20 4.14 -7.73 -6.46
C LEU A 20 2.71 -7.30 -6.75
N ARG A 21 2.26 -6.25 -6.07
CA ARG A 21 0.94 -5.64 -6.23
C ARG A 21 1.10 -4.13 -6.45
N TYR A 22 0.37 -3.56 -7.40
CA TYR A 22 0.49 -2.12 -7.71
C TYR A 22 -0.85 -1.53 -8.16
N VAL A 23 -0.96 -0.20 -8.07
CA VAL A 23 -2.14 0.54 -8.56
C VAL A 23 -1.85 1.09 -9.95
N THR A 24 -2.78 0.91 -10.88
CA THR A 24 -2.70 1.50 -12.23
C THR A 24 -2.86 3.01 -12.13
N SER A 25 -1.79 3.76 -12.44
CA SER A 25 -1.79 5.22 -12.42
C SER A 25 -0.77 5.78 -13.39
N ASP A 26 -0.99 7.01 -13.87
CA ASP A 26 -0.02 7.79 -14.63
C ASP A 26 1.06 8.45 -13.74
N LEU A 27 0.97 8.24 -12.42
CA LEU A 27 1.92 8.74 -11.43
C LEU A 27 2.85 7.61 -10.97
N GLU A 28 4.11 7.97 -10.66
CA GLU A 28 5.02 7.04 -9.99
C GLU A 28 4.56 6.75 -8.55
N SER A 29 4.78 5.51 -8.11
CA SER A 29 4.52 5.12 -6.71
C SER A 29 5.53 5.79 -5.79
N ASP A 30 5.05 6.41 -4.72
CA ASP A 30 5.86 7.13 -3.74
C ASP A 30 5.91 6.40 -2.38
N VAL A 31 5.23 5.26 -2.24
CA VAL A 31 5.32 4.40 -1.06
C VAL A 31 5.23 2.92 -1.41
N ILE A 32 6.07 2.11 -0.77
CA ILE A 32 6.10 0.65 -0.89
C ILE A 32 5.78 0.06 0.48
N ILE A 33 4.72 -0.74 0.58
CA ILE A 33 4.38 -1.47 1.81
C ILE A 33 4.73 -2.95 1.60
N LYS A 34 5.48 -3.55 2.52
CA LYS A 34 5.86 -4.97 2.50
C LYS A 34 5.06 -5.71 3.57
N VAL A 35 4.30 -6.72 3.17
CA VAL A 35 3.48 -7.58 4.06
C VAL A 35 3.75 -9.03 3.69
N GLY A 36 4.32 -9.81 4.62
CA GLY A 36 4.55 -11.25 4.46
C GLY A 36 5.05 -11.68 3.08
N GLY A 37 6.14 -11.07 2.60
CA GLY A 37 6.76 -11.38 1.31
C GLY A 37 6.10 -10.77 0.08
N VAL A 38 5.01 -10.00 0.23
CA VAL A 38 4.34 -9.27 -0.85
C VAL A 38 4.67 -7.78 -0.75
N GLN A 39 5.01 -7.16 -1.88
CA GLN A 39 5.27 -5.73 -2.01
C GLN A 39 4.10 -5.02 -2.69
N PHE A 40 3.65 -3.93 -2.07
CA PHE A 40 2.55 -3.10 -2.54
C PHE A 40 3.08 -1.73 -2.94
N TYR A 41 3.05 -1.41 -4.23
CA TYR A 41 3.44 -0.12 -4.80
C TYR A 41 2.22 0.81 -4.85
N LEU A 42 2.27 1.88 -4.06
CA LEU A 42 1.10 2.72 -3.77
C LEU A 42 1.45 4.21 -3.76
N HIS A 43 0.42 5.03 -3.53
CA HIS A 43 0.52 6.48 -3.44
C HIS A 43 0.23 7.00 -2.01
N LYS A 44 1.07 7.89 -1.47
CA LYS A 44 0.98 8.49 -0.13
C LYS A 44 -0.35 9.21 0.03
N PHE A 45 -0.73 10.08 -0.91
CA PHE A 45 -1.90 10.94 -0.74
C PHE A 45 -3.21 10.15 -0.51
N PRO A 46 -3.57 9.16 -1.35
CA PRO A 46 -4.71 8.28 -1.07
C PRO A 46 -4.62 7.54 0.27
N LEU A 47 -3.44 6.98 0.60
CA LEU A 47 -3.25 6.17 1.79
C LEU A 47 -3.29 6.97 3.10
N LEU A 48 -2.57 8.09 3.16
CA LEU A 48 -2.46 8.93 4.34
C LEU A 48 -3.82 9.54 4.69
N SER A 49 -4.66 9.86 3.70
CA SER A 49 -6.02 10.35 3.93
C SER A 49 -6.95 9.33 4.62
N LYS A 50 -6.59 8.04 4.63
CA LYS A 50 -7.43 6.95 5.13
C LYS A 50 -6.84 6.17 6.31
N SER A 51 -5.56 6.36 6.65
CA SER A 51 -4.90 5.60 7.71
C SER A 51 -4.03 6.48 8.61
N ASN A 52 -4.47 6.66 9.87
CA ASN A 52 -3.68 7.35 10.89
C ASN A 52 -2.38 6.61 11.22
N ARG A 53 -2.39 5.26 11.17
CA ARG A 53 -1.19 4.44 11.36
C ARG A 53 -0.16 4.74 10.29
N LEU A 54 -0.55 4.78 9.02
CA LEU A 54 0.37 5.12 7.93
C LEU A 54 0.84 6.58 8.00
N GLN A 55 0.00 7.52 8.42
CA GLN A 55 0.43 8.91 8.68
C GLN A 55 1.54 9.03 9.73
N LYS A 56 1.61 8.10 10.68
CA LYS A 56 2.66 8.04 11.70
C LYS A 56 3.91 7.30 11.24
N LEU A 57 3.75 6.31 10.34
CA LEU A 57 4.85 5.49 9.84
C LEU A 57 5.59 6.13 8.66
N VAL A 58 4.90 6.90 7.81
CA VAL A 58 5.51 7.65 6.71
C VAL A 58 6.22 8.88 7.28
N PRO A 59 7.54 9.04 7.06
CA PRO A 59 8.26 10.25 7.47
C PRO A 59 7.62 11.49 6.84
N LYS A 60 7.44 12.54 7.65
CA LYS A 60 6.96 13.85 7.15
C LYS A 60 8.02 14.58 6.34
N ALA A 61 9.29 14.23 6.52
CA ALA A 61 10.42 14.82 5.82
C ALA A 61 10.58 14.20 4.43
N ASN A 62 10.58 15.05 3.42
CA ASN A 62 10.57 14.71 1.99
C ASN A 62 11.96 14.32 1.45
N GLU A 63 12.86 13.78 2.28
CA GLU A 63 14.23 13.46 1.87
C GLU A 63 14.29 12.23 0.95
N GLU A 64 13.34 11.31 1.08
CA GLU A 64 13.22 10.12 0.23
C GLU A 64 12.04 10.25 -0.75
N LYS A 65 12.33 10.13 -2.05
CA LYS A 65 11.31 10.12 -3.12
C LYS A 65 10.29 8.99 -2.93
N VAL A 66 10.75 7.83 -2.47
CA VAL A 66 9.91 6.64 -2.23
C VAL A 66 10.14 6.17 -0.81
N VAL A 67 9.06 5.95 -0.06
CA VAL A 67 9.12 5.48 1.35
C VAL A 67 8.82 3.99 1.40
N GLU A 68 9.67 3.21 2.06
CA GLU A 68 9.42 1.78 2.29
C GLU A 68 8.95 1.51 3.73
N ILE A 69 7.91 0.71 3.90
CA ILE A 69 7.35 0.32 5.20
C ILE A 69 7.20 -1.20 5.26
N CYS A 70 7.88 -1.84 6.20
CA CYS A 70 7.64 -3.25 6.53
C CYS A 70 6.55 -3.37 7.60
N MET A 71 5.63 -4.31 7.40
CA MET A 71 4.56 -4.62 8.35
C MET A 71 4.55 -6.12 8.66
N ASP A 72 5.43 -6.53 9.57
CA ASP A 72 5.62 -7.93 9.92
C ASP A 72 4.41 -8.52 10.69
N ASP A 73 3.69 -7.69 11.45
CA ASP A 73 2.51 -8.10 12.23
C ASP A 73 1.18 -8.00 11.44
N PHE A 74 1.20 -7.75 10.13
CA PHE A 74 -0.03 -7.49 9.36
C PHE A 74 -0.47 -8.72 8.54
N PRO A 75 -1.75 -9.13 8.62
CA PRO A 75 -2.25 -10.28 7.85
C PRO A 75 -2.35 -9.94 6.35
N GLY A 76 -2.16 -10.95 5.48
CA GLY A 76 -2.28 -10.78 4.02
C GLY A 76 -0.99 -10.93 3.22
N GLY A 77 0.05 -11.55 3.82
CA GLY A 77 1.23 -12.01 3.10
C GLY A 77 0.96 -13.14 2.10
N GLY A 78 1.96 -13.43 1.27
CA GLY A 78 1.88 -14.38 0.15
C GLY A 78 1.68 -15.83 0.60
N GLU A 79 2.23 -16.21 1.75
CA GLU A 79 2.02 -17.49 2.43
C GLU A 79 2.23 -17.28 3.95
N PHE A 80 1.34 -17.84 4.78
CA PHE A 80 1.78 -18.38 6.06
C PHE A 80 2.48 -19.69 5.72
N LEU A 81 3.69 -19.91 6.25
CA LEU A 81 4.48 -21.15 6.09
C LEU A 81 3.61 -22.42 6.20
#